data_AF-A0A132NFP8-F1
#
_entry.id   AF-A0A132NFP8-F1
#
_cell.length_a   1.000
_cell.length_b   1.000
_cell.length_c   1.000
_cell.angle_alpha   90.00
_cell.angle_beta   90.00
_cell.angle_gamma   90.00
#
_symmetry.space_group_name_H-M   'P 1'
#
loop_
_entity.id
_entity.type
_entity.pdbx_description
1 polymer ?
#
loop_
_entity_poly.entity_id
_entity_poly.type
_entity_poly.pdbx_seq_one_letter_code
_entity_poly.pdbx_strand_id
1 'polypeptide(L)'
;MATLAVSRDFFADYSKLEKSVQRAVDEVFGKFAEHTHAGLHLEKLTGAKDPRIRTIRITRFWRGVVLTPERGDVYCLLRVLPHDEANDYACSRRFSVNQAVGVLEVRNEAGMESFSAALESAAASQQRGLLDHVSDADLRRLGIDEQVLALARLIRNEAQLDALGALIPEPQYLVLTGLASGMTPEEVWQELAGTFLAENTKPEKVDPDDLVTAMERS
;
A
#
# COMPACT_ATOMS: atom_id res chain seq x y z
N MET A 1 14.34 7.01 20.68
CA MET A 1 13.78 8.29 20.21
C MET A 1 12.85 7.94 19.07
N ALA A 2 11.68 8.59 18.99
CA ALA A 2 10.75 8.31 17.90
C ALA A 2 11.26 8.91 16.60
N THR A 3 11.23 8.13 15.53
CA THR A 3 11.62 8.55 14.18
C THR A 3 10.38 8.64 13.32
N LEU A 4 10.19 9.76 12.63
CA LEU A 4 9.19 9.89 11.58
C LEU A 4 9.87 9.71 10.22
N ALA A 5 9.67 8.55 9.61
CA ALA A 5 10.07 8.27 8.24
C ALA A 5 9.01 8.81 7.26
N VAL A 6 9.40 8.94 6.00
CA VAL A 6 8.51 9.30 4.88
C VAL A 6 8.55 8.20 3.84
N SER A 7 7.42 7.90 3.21
CA SER A 7 7.42 7.06 2.01
C SER A 7 8.09 7.81 0.85
N ARG A 8 8.66 7.09 -0.12
CA ARG A 8 9.21 7.76 -1.32
C ARG A 8 8.15 8.52 -2.11
N ASP A 9 6.94 7.97 -2.19
CA ASP A 9 5.80 8.64 -2.83
C ASP A 9 5.42 9.96 -2.17
N PHE A 10 5.68 10.09 -0.86
CA PHE A 10 5.41 11.32 -0.13
C PHE A 10 6.19 12.52 -0.70
N PHE A 11 7.40 12.33 -1.22
CA PHE A 11 8.19 13.44 -1.77
C PHE A 11 7.50 14.11 -2.96
N ALA A 12 6.86 13.33 -3.83
CA ALA A 12 6.10 13.85 -4.96
C ALA A 12 4.89 14.65 -4.49
N ASP A 13 4.17 14.17 -3.47
CA ASP A 13 3.03 14.86 -2.88
C ASP A 13 3.45 16.13 -2.13
N TYR A 14 4.54 16.06 -1.37
CA TYR A 14 5.10 17.19 -0.62
C TYR A 14 5.44 18.37 -1.53
N SER A 15 6.02 18.10 -2.70
CA SER A 15 6.37 19.13 -3.68
C SER A 15 5.17 19.93 -4.22
N LYS A 16 3.97 19.34 -4.17
CA LYS A 16 2.71 19.95 -4.62
C LYS A 16 2.02 20.76 -3.52
N LEU A 17 2.42 20.62 -2.26
CA LEU A 17 1.85 21.35 -1.15
C LEU A 17 2.17 22.84 -1.23
N GLU A 18 1.30 23.67 -0.66
CA GLU A 18 1.59 25.09 -0.45
C GLU A 18 2.80 25.26 0.47
N LYS A 19 3.62 26.30 0.24
CA LYS A 19 4.83 26.58 1.03
C LYS A 19 4.56 26.72 2.54
N SER A 20 3.38 27.22 2.91
CA SER A 20 2.93 27.34 4.30
C SER A 20 2.71 25.96 4.93
N VAL A 21 2.14 25.02 4.18
CA VAL A 21 1.89 23.64 4.61
C VAL A 21 3.20 22.86 4.69
N GLN A 22 4.09 23.02 3.71
CA GLN A 22 5.45 22.44 3.74
C GLN A 22 6.19 22.80 5.03
N ARG A 23 6.23 24.09 5.39
CA ARG A 23 6.84 24.54 6.65
C ARG A 23 6.18 23.91 7.88
N ALA A 24 4.86 23.79 7.89
CA ALA A 24 4.14 23.16 9.00
C ALA A 24 4.47 21.65 9.10
N VAL A 25 4.67 20.97 7.97
CA VAL A 25 5.16 19.59 7.94
C VAL A 25 6.57 19.51 8.52
N ASP A 26 7.49 20.39 8.12
CA ASP A 26 8.87 20.41 8.65
C ASP A 26 8.90 20.65 10.17
N GLU A 27 8.04 21.55 10.68
CA GLU A 27 7.86 21.75 12.12
C GLU A 27 7.35 20.49 12.84
N VAL A 28 6.47 19.73 12.20
CA VAL A 28 5.99 18.45 12.74
C VAL A 28 7.13 17.44 12.82
N PHE A 29 8.01 17.35 11.81
CA PHE A 29 9.21 16.51 11.88
C PHE A 29 10.12 16.87 13.06
N GLY A 30 10.41 18.17 13.24
CA GLY A 30 11.23 18.64 14.37
C GLY A 30 10.60 18.28 15.72
N LYS A 31 9.32 18.59 15.90
CA LYS A 31 8.59 18.28 17.14
C LYS A 31 8.47 16.79 17.42
N PHE A 32 8.37 15.95 16.38
CA PHE A 32 8.24 14.50 16.53
C PHE A 32 9.55 13.87 17.05
N ALA A 33 10.70 14.37 16.59
CA ALA A 33 12.00 13.94 17.07
C ALA A 33 12.25 14.36 18.54
N GLU A 34 11.75 15.53 18.94
CA GLU A 34 11.93 16.09 20.29
C GLU A 34 10.96 15.53 21.33
N HIS A 35 9.75 15.13 20.94
CA HIS A 35 8.70 14.68 21.85
C HIS A 35 8.15 13.31 21.42
N THR A 36 8.57 12.26 22.13
CA THR A 36 7.95 10.94 22.04
C THR A 36 6.50 11.04 22.52
N HIS A 37 5.55 10.95 21.59
CA HIS A 37 4.08 10.82 21.74
C HIS A 37 3.30 11.88 22.53
N ALA A 38 3.92 12.63 23.44
CA ALA A 38 3.21 13.50 24.37
C ALA A 38 2.87 14.88 23.78
N GLY A 39 3.62 15.37 22.79
CA GLY A 39 3.43 16.71 22.21
C GLY A 39 2.64 16.75 20.89
N LEU A 40 2.58 15.64 20.17
CA LEU A 40 1.90 15.50 18.88
C LEU A 40 0.85 14.40 19.00
N HIS A 41 -0.41 14.79 19.22
CA HIS A 41 -1.52 13.86 19.36
C HIS A 41 -1.76 13.12 18.03
N LEU A 42 -1.39 11.84 18.02
CA LEU A 42 -1.80 10.90 16.97
C LEU A 42 -3.24 10.45 17.26
N GLU A 43 -4.15 10.83 16.37
CA GLU A 43 -5.57 10.56 16.50
C GLU A 43 -5.91 9.19 15.90
N LYS A 44 -6.68 8.39 16.65
CA LYS A 44 -7.27 7.15 16.15
C LYS A 44 -8.49 7.48 15.31
N LEU A 45 -8.67 6.81 14.18
CA LEU A 45 -9.87 6.92 13.37
C LEU A 45 -10.86 5.81 13.70
N THR A 46 -12.14 6.17 13.82
CA THR A 46 -13.21 5.19 13.95
C THR A 46 -13.50 4.59 12.57
N GLY A 47 -13.59 3.27 12.48
CA GLY A 47 -13.85 2.58 11.21
C GLY A 47 -12.62 2.40 10.32
N ALA A 48 -11.41 2.69 10.81
CA ALA A 48 -10.19 2.39 10.09
C ALA A 48 -10.03 0.89 9.85
N LYS A 49 -9.76 0.53 8.60
CA LYS A 49 -9.48 -0.85 8.17
C LYS A 49 -8.16 -1.36 8.74
N ASP A 50 -7.14 -0.49 8.81
CA ASP A 50 -5.87 -0.81 9.47
C ASP A 50 -5.83 -0.28 10.92
N PRO A 51 -5.64 -1.13 11.95
CA PRO A 51 -5.58 -0.68 13.33
C PRO A 51 -4.34 0.17 13.66
N ARG A 52 -3.34 0.20 12.77
CA ARG A 52 -2.08 0.96 12.93
C ARG A 52 -2.15 2.35 12.31
N ILE A 53 -3.20 2.68 11.56
CA ILE A 53 -3.28 4.00 10.94
C ILE A 53 -3.76 5.06 11.93
N ARG A 54 -3.11 6.23 11.90
CA ARG A 54 -3.46 7.41 12.69
C ARG A 54 -3.44 8.63 11.81
N THR A 55 -4.04 9.70 12.30
CA THR A 55 -3.84 11.03 11.73
C THR A 55 -3.08 11.93 12.69
N ILE A 56 -2.30 12.84 12.13
CA ILE A 56 -1.59 13.89 12.87
C ILE A 56 -2.02 15.25 12.32
N ARG A 57 -2.15 16.22 13.22
CA ARG A 57 -2.46 17.59 12.82
C ARG A 57 -1.23 18.27 12.22
N ILE A 58 -1.32 18.69 10.96
CA ILE A 58 -0.32 19.56 10.32
C ILE A 58 -0.72 21.02 10.50
N THR A 59 -1.96 21.35 10.12
CA THR A 59 -2.57 22.67 10.37
C THR A 59 -4.02 22.49 10.83
N ARG A 60 -4.81 23.57 10.90
CA ARG A 60 -6.26 23.44 11.15
C ARG A 60 -6.95 22.60 10.08
N PHE A 61 -6.60 22.82 8.82
CA PHE A 61 -7.25 22.20 7.66
C PHE A 61 -6.53 20.94 7.17
N TRP A 62 -5.20 20.88 7.30
CA TRP A 62 -4.39 19.78 6.78
C TRP A 62 -4.10 18.73 7.85
N ARG A 63 -4.11 17.47 7.45
CA ARG A 63 -3.78 16.30 8.26
C ARG A 63 -2.72 15.45 7.57
N GLY A 64 -1.80 14.91 8.37
CA GLY A 64 -0.89 13.88 7.96
C GLY A 64 -1.51 12.52 8.28
N VAL A 65 -1.37 11.57 7.37
CA VAL A 65 -1.74 10.17 7.60
C VAL A 65 -0.47 9.42 8.00
N VAL A 66 -0.51 8.78 9.17
CA VAL A 66 0.66 8.16 9.78
C VAL A 66 0.39 6.67 10.01
N LEU A 67 1.32 5.83 9.57
CA LEU A 67 1.37 4.43 9.97
C LEU A 67 2.18 4.32 11.27
N THR A 68 1.58 3.76 12.32
CA THR A 68 2.27 3.54 13.59
C THR A 68 2.85 2.13 13.64
N PRO A 69 4.06 1.94 14.17
CA PRO A 69 4.61 0.60 14.35
C PRO A 69 3.80 -0.16 15.40
N GLU A 70 3.70 -1.48 15.26
CA GLU A 70 3.21 -2.32 16.37
C GLU A 70 4.29 -2.51 17.44
N ARG A 71 5.56 -2.49 17.03
CA ARG A 71 6.74 -2.60 17.88
C ARG A 71 7.83 -1.65 17.40
N GLY A 72 8.52 -1.02 18.33
CA GLY A 72 9.57 -0.04 18.04
C GLY A 72 9.05 1.39 17.91
N ASP A 73 9.94 2.27 17.47
CA ASP A 73 9.78 3.72 17.56
C ASP A 73 9.74 4.41 16.18
N VAL A 74 9.59 3.66 15.08
CA VAL A 74 9.59 4.20 13.70
C VAL A 74 8.17 4.34 13.17
N TYR A 75 7.77 5.57 12.90
CA TYR A 75 6.47 5.97 12.37
C TYR A 75 6.63 6.38 10.92
N CYS A 76 5.63 6.12 10.08
CA CYS A 76 5.67 6.54 8.67
C CYS A 76 4.65 7.64 8.41
N LEU A 77 5.09 8.82 7.99
CA LEU A 77 4.21 9.78 7.35
C LEU A 77 3.98 9.35 5.89
N LEU A 78 2.75 8.95 5.60
CA LEU A 78 2.37 8.40 4.30
C LEU A 78 1.93 9.49 3.32
N ARG A 79 1.06 10.39 3.78
CA ARG A 79 0.50 11.51 2.99
C ARG A 79 0.15 12.70 3.87
N VAL A 80 0.04 13.87 3.25
CA VAL A 80 -0.53 15.08 3.85
C VAL A 80 -1.66 15.55 2.96
N LEU A 81 -2.88 15.57 3.50
CA LEU A 81 -4.12 15.83 2.77
C LEU A 81 -5.01 16.80 3.55
N PRO A 82 -6.01 17.44 2.90
CA PRO A 82 -7.11 18.08 3.60
C PRO A 82 -7.77 17.13 4.60
N HIS A 83 -8.35 17.66 5.67
CA HIS A 83 -8.85 16.88 6.81
C HIS A 83 -9.74 15.70 6.42
N ASP A 84 -10.78 15.94 5.62
CA ASP A 84 -11.76 14.91 5.27
C ASP A 84 -11.13 13.87 4.32
N GLU A 85 -10.35 14.32 3.33
CA GLU A 85 -9.60 13.44 2.43
C GLU A 85 -8.59 12.56 3.16
N ALA A 86 -7.93 13.09 4.21
CA ALA A 86 -7.02 12.31 5.03
C ALA A 86 -7.76 11.20 5.79
N ASN A 87 -8.95 11.49 6.31
CA ASN A 87 -9.77 10.52 7.02
C ASN A 87 -10.29 9.45 6.06
N ASP A 88 -10.81 9.84 4.90
CA ASP A 88 -11.26 8.92 3.86
C ASP A 88 -10.12 8.03 3.37
N TYR A 89 -8.94 8.62 3.15
CA TYR A 89 -7.73 7.89 2.77
C TYR A 89 -7.36 6.85 3.83
N ALA A 90 -7.32 7.25 5.10
CA ALA A 90 -6.91 6.40 6.20
C ALA A 90 -7.92 5.29 6.49
N CYS A 91 -9.22 5.59 6.41
CA CYS A 91 -10.27 4.62 6.71
C CYS A 91 -10.44 3.58 5.61
N SER A 92 -10.11 3.90 4.36
CA SER A 92 -10.28 2.99 3.22
C SER A 92 -9.12 2.01 3.01
N ARG A 93 -7.95 2.27 3.61
CA ARG A 93 -6.70 1.59 3.25
C ARG A 93 -6.17 0.64 4.32
N ARG A 94 -5.42 -0.35 3.86
CA ARG A 94 -4.68 -1.31 4.67
C ARG A 94 -3.25 -1.50 4.18
N PHE A 95 -2.34 -1.75 5.13
CA PHE A 95 -0.91 -1.85 4.87
C PHE A 95 -0.43 -3.28 5.10
N SER A 96 0.44 -3.77 4.24
CA SER A 96 1.03 -5.12 4.33
C SER A 96 2.49 -5.10 3.87
N VAL A 97 3.20 -6.20 4.08
CA VAL A 97 4.52 -6.42 3.48
C VAL A 97 4.36 -7.46 2.38
N ASN A 98 4.81 -7.13 1.17
CA ASN A 98 4.82 -8.09 0.06
C ASN A 98 5.71 -9.28 0.42
N GLN A 99 5.20 -10.50 0.38
CA GLN A 99 5.96 -11.67 0.82
C GLN A 99 7.07 -12.11 -0.16
N ALA A 100 7.03 -11.66 -1.40
CA ALA A 100 7.99 -12.03 -2.43
C ALA A 100 9.17 -11.06 -2.48
N VAL A 101 8.90 -9.74 -2.43
CA VAL A 101 9.93 -8.68 -2.54
C VAL A 101 10.18 -7.92 -1.24
N GLY A 102 9.33 -8.08 -0.23
CA GLY A 102 9.55 -7.53 1.10
C GLY A 102 9.35 -6.02 1.21
N VAL A 103 8.66 -5.38 0.26
CA VAL A 103 8.35 -3.94 0.26
C VAL A 103 7.04 -3.65 0.99
N LEU A 104 6.86 -2.43 1.47
CA LEU A 104 5.59 -1.96 2.02
C LEU A 104 4.56 -1.87 0.90
N GLU A 105 3.39 -2.44 1.15
CA GLU A 105 2.23 -2.40 0.26
C GLU A 105 1.09 -1.62 0.87
N VAL A 106 0.39 -0.88 0.03
CA VAL A 106 -0.83 -0.15 0.37
C VAL A 106 -1.94 -0.60 -0.54
N ARG A 107 -3.06 -1.05 0.04
CA ARG A 107 -4.27 -1.42 -0.69
C ARG A 107 -5.45 -0.55 -0.27
N ASN A 108 -6.34 -0.23 -1.21
CA ASN A 108 -7.65 0.35 -0.91
C ASN A 108 -8.64 -0.79 -0.62
N GLU A 109 -8.63 -1.29 0.62
CA GLU A 109 -9.43 -2.45 1.04
C GLU A 109 -10.94 -2.19 0.89
N ALA A 110 -11.41 -0.98 1.19
CA ALA A 110 -12.82 -0.62 1.00
C ALA A 110 -13.24 -0.60 -0.49
N GLY A 111 -12.35 -0.12 -1.35
CA GLY A 111 -12.55 -0.16 -2.80
C GLY A 111 -12.54 -1.58 -3.35
N MET A 112 -11.63 -2.43 -2.87
CA MET A 112 -11.56 -3.85 -3.23
C MET A 112 -12.83 -4.61 -2.84
N GLU A 113 -13.38 -4.36 -1.64
CA GLU A 113 -14.66 -4.95 -1.19
C GLU A 113 -15.81 -4.54 -2.13
N SER A 114 -15.88 -3.26 -2.49
CA SER A 114 -16.90 -2.74 -3.41
C SER A 114 -16.74 -3.33 -4.82
N PHE A 115 -15.50 -3.49 -5.27
CA PHE A 115 -15.17 -4.08 -6.57
C PHE A 115 -15.52 -5.58 -6.63
N SER A 116 -15.24 -6.35 -5.56
CA SER A 116 -15.64 -7.76 -5.45
C SER A 116 -17.15 -7.91 -5.60
N ALA A 117 -17.92 -7.13 -4.84
CA ALA A 117 -19.37 -7.18 -4.89
C ALA A 117 -19.93 -6.85 -6.28
N ALA A 118 -19.31 -5.89 -6.99
CA ALA A 118 -19.69 -5.55 -8.36
C ALA A 118 -19.40 -6.69 -9.35
N LEU A 119 -18.24 -7.34 -9.24
CA LEU A 119 -17.88 -8.49 -10.09
C LEU A 119 -18.76 -9.71 -9.81
N GLU A 120 -19.06 -10.00 -8.55
CA GLU A 120 -19.94 -11.10 -8.15
C GLU A 120 -21.37 -10.88 -8.67
N SER A 121 -21.89 -9.66 -8.61
CA SER A 121 -23.20 -9.34 -9.19
C SER A 121 -23.23 -9.47 -10.71
N ALA A 122 -22.09 -9.33 -11.37
CA ALA A 122 -21.94 -9.50 -12.82
C ALA A 122 -21.62 -10.96 -13.23
N ALA A 123 -21.44 -11.87 -12.26
CA ALA A 123 -21.04 -13.24 -12.49
C ALA A 123 -22.20 -14.10 -13.05
N ALA A 124 -22.48 -13.91 -14.34
CA ALA A 124 -23.38 -14.75 -15.13
C ALA A 124 -22.70 -15.35 -16.37
N SER A 125 -21.42 -15.02 -16.63
CA SER A 125 -20.71 -15.48 -17.83
C SER A 125 -19.87 -16.73 -17.57
N GLN A 126 -20.01 -17.74 -18.45
CA GLN A 126 -19.16 -18.94 -18.49
C GLN A 126 -17.83 -18.72 -19.21
N GLN A 127 -17.35 -17.48 -19.28
CA GLN A 127 -16.07 -17.19 -19.93
C GLN A 127 -14.91 -17.59 -19.01
N ARG A 128 -13.82 -18.11 -19.61
CA ARG A 128 -12.56 -18.34 -18.91
C ARG A 128 -12.06 -17.02 -18.31
N GLY A 129 -11.55 -17.09 -17.09
CA GLY A 129 -10.88 -15.98 -16.42
C GLY A 129 -9.61 -15.57 -17.15
N LEU A 130 -9.25 -14.30 -17.05
CA LEU A 130 -8.07 -13.73 -17.70
C LEU A 130 -6.78 -14.43 -17.28
N LEU A 131 -6.74 -14.95 -16.06
CA LEU A 131 -5.55 -15.54 -15.43
C LEU A 131 -5.71 -17.04 -15.13
N ASP A 132 -6.69 -17.71 -15.73
CA ASP A 132 -6.97 -19.14 -15.51
C ASP A 132 -5.82 -20.06 -15.97
N HIS A 133 -4.92 -19.56 -16.82
CA HIS A 133 -3.72 -20.29 -17.27
C HIS A 133 -2.60 -20.36 -16.22
N VAL A 134 -2.68 -19.57 -15.14
CA VAL A 134 -1.65 -19.50 -14.09
C VAL A 134 -2.16 -20.19 -12.82
N SER A 135 -1.30 -20.96 -12.16
CA SER A 135 -1.67 -21.65 -10.92
C SER A 135 -1.76 -20.69 -9.73
N ASP A 136 -2.61 -20.99 -8.74
CA ASP A 136 -2.63 -20.21 -7.49
C ASP A 136 -1.29 -20.26 -6.74
N ALA A 137 -0.55 -21.36 -6.89
CA ALA A 137 0.77 -21.52 -6.27
C ALA A 137 1.79 -20.53 -6.86
N ASP A 138 1.75 -20.31 -8.18
CA ASP A 138 2.61 -19.33 -8.85
C ASP A 138 2.22 -17.90 -8.48
N LEU A 139 0.92 -17.58 -8.45
CA LEU A 139 0.45 -16.27 -8.00
C LEU A 139 0.95 -15.95 -6.59
N ARG A 140 0.80 -16.88 -5.64
CA ARG A 140 1.31 -16.73 -4.28
C ARG A 140 2.83 -16.59 -4.24
N ARG A 141 3.56 -17.37 -5.03
CA ARG A 141 5.03 -17.31 -5.13
C ARG A 141 5.51 -15.94 -5.61
N LEU A 142 4.73 -15.29 -6.48
CA LEU A 142 4.98 -13.95 -7.00
C LEU A 142 4.51 -12.83 -6.04
N GLY A 143 3.97 -13.19 -4.87
CA GLY A 143 3.60 -12.22 -3.83
C GLY A 143 2.16 -11.72 -3.92
N ILE A 144 1.30 -12.36 -4.72
CA ILE A 144 -0.14 -12.10 -4.70
C ILE A 144 -0.73 -12.63 -3.39
N ASP A 145 -1.40 -11.77 -2.63
CA ASP A 145 -2.11 -12.20 -1.43
C ASP A 145 -3.50 -12.77 -1.72
N GLU A 146 -4.09 -13.47 -0.73
CA GLU A 146 -5.36 -14.18 -0.92
C GLU A 146 -6.53 -13.28 -1.37
N GLN A 147 -6.57 -12.02 -0.92
CA GLN A 147 -7.66 -11.11 -1.25
C GLN A 147 -7.55 -10.68 -2.72
N VAL A 148 -6.34 -10.35 -3.17
CA VAL A 148 -6.08 -10.02 -4.57
C VAL A 148 -6.21 -11.26 -5.47
N LEU A 149 -5.79 -12.43 -4.99
CA LEU A 149 -5.97 -13.70 -5.71
C LEU A 149 -7.45 -13.98 -5.98
N ALA A 150 -8.31 -13.84 -4.97
CA ALA A 150 -9.74 -14.03 -5.13
C ALA A 150 -10.32 -13.11 -6.22
N LEU A 151 -9.93 -11.82 -6.21
CA LEU A 151 -10.34 -10.86 -7.25
C LEU A 151 -9.76 -11.19 -8.62
N ALA A 152 -8.50 -11.61 -8.70
CA ALA A 152 -7.84 -12.03 -9.94
C ALA A 152 -8.60 -13.20 -10.62
N ARG A 153 -9.19 -14.09 -9.83
CA ARG A 153 -10.04 -15.19 -10.33
C ARG A 153 -11.43 -14.73 -10.80
N LEU A 154 -11.86 -13.52 -10.45
CA LEU A 154 -13.11 -12.91 -10.93
C LEU A 154 -12.92 -12.04 -12.18
N ILE A 155 -11.69 -11.64 -12.48
CA ILE A 155 -11.38 -10.83 -13.67
C ILE A 155 -11.51 -11.67 -14.96
N ARG A 156 -12.06 -11.04 -16.01
CA ARG A 156 -12.32 -11.64 -17.33
C ARG A 156 -11.63 -10.92 -18.47
N ASN A 157 -11.23 -9.66 -18.28
CA ASN A 157 -10.59 -8.85 -19.32
C ASN A 157 -9.65 -7.79 -18.72
N GLU A 158 -8.81 -7.21 -19.56
CA GLU A 158 -7.81 -6.20 -19.18
C GLU A 158 -8.45 -4.95 -18.57
N ALA A 159 -9.63 -4.51 -19.05
CA ALA A 159 -10.29 -3.33 -18.49
C ALA A 159 -10.70 -3.52 -17.01
N GLN A 160 -11.11 -4.73 -16.62
CA GLN A 160 -11.35 -5.07 -15.22
C GLN A 160 -10.05 -5.15 -14.41
N LEU A 161 -8.96 -5.62 -15.02
CA LEU A 161 -7.64 -5.65 -14.40
C LEU A 161 -7.12 -4.23 -14.14
N ASP A 162 -7.23 -3.32 -15.11
CA ASP A 162 -6.84 -1.91 -14.98
C ASP A 162 -7.63 -1.21 -13.87
N ALA A 163 -8.95 -1.48 -13.80
CA ALA A 163 -9.80 -0.96 -12.74
C ALA A 163 -9.39 -1.49 -11.34
N LEU A 164 -8.99 -2.76 -11.25
CA LEU A 164 -8.45 -3.33 -10.01
C LEU A 164 -7.10 -2.70 -9.65
N GLY A 165 -6.26 -2.36 -10.64
CA GLY A 165 -4.95 -1.74 -10.46
C GLY A 165 -4.97 -0.44 -9.65
N ALA A 166 -6.08 0.32 -9.70
CA ALA A 166 -6.25 1.50 -8.86
C ALA A 166 -6.49 1.21 -7.36
N LEU A 167 -6.73 -0.06 -7.01
CA LEU A 167 -7.15 -0.50 -5.67
C LEU A 167 -6.10 -1.38 -4.98
N ILE A 168 -5.26 -2.08 -5.74
CA ILE A 168 -4.29 -3.05 -5.22
C ILE A 168 -2.87 -2.47 -5.19
N PRO A 169 -1.94 -3.09 -4.44
CA PRO A 169 -0.55 -2.66 -4.42
C PRO A 169 0.12 -2.79 -5.79
N GLU A 170 1.02 -1.84 -6.12
CA GLU A 170 1.75 -1.81 -7.40
C GLU A 170 2.52 -3.11 -7.69
N PRO A 171 3.29 -3.72 -6.76
CA PRO A 171 3.97 -4.99 -7.04
C PRO A 171 2.99 -6.09 -7.50
N GLN A 172 1.83 -6.19 -6.85
CA GLN A 172 0.82 -7.18 -7.21
C GLN A 172 0.13 -6.84 -8.53
N TYR A 173 -0.10 -5.55 -8.83
CA TYR A 173 -0.62 -5.14 -10.13
C TYR A 173 0.31 -5.52 -11.28
N LEU A 174 1.62 -5.27 -11.13
CA LEU A 174 2.64 -5.65 -12.12
C LEU A 174 2.68 -7.16 -12.38
N VAL A 175 2.50 -7.98 -11.33
CA VAL A 175 2.37 -9.44 -11.49
C VAL A 175 1.19 -9.78 -12.40
N LEU A 176 0.01 -9.23 -12.09
CA LEU A 176 -1.21 -9.59 -12.81
C LEU A 176 -1.18 -9.11 -14.26
N THR A 177 -0.65 -7.92 -14.53
CA THR A 177 -0.53 -7.38 -15.90
C THR A 177 0.52 -8.12 -16.71
N GLY A 178 1.67 -8.45 -16.12
CA GLY A 178 2.70 -9.26 -16.76
C GLY A 178 2.16 -10.63 -17.20
N LEU A 179 1.48 -11.34 -16.29
CA LEU A 179 0.87 -12.64 -16.59
C LEU A 179 -0.27 -12.55 -17.62
N ALA A 180 -1.09 -11.49 -17.56
CA ALA A 180 -2.15 -11.24 -18.53
C ALA A 180 -1.59 -10.95 -19.94
N SER A 181 -0.43 -10.29 -20.03
CA SER A 181 0.27 -10.02 -21.29
C SER A 181 0.96 -11.26 -21.90
N GLY A 182 0.93 -12.41 -21.20
CA GLY A 182 1.51 -13.67 -21.67
C GLY A 182 2.92 -13.95 -21.18
N MET A 183 3.46 -13.16 -20.26
CA MET A 183 4.74 -13.47 -19.61
C MET A 183 4.61 -14.75 -18.76
N THR A 184 5.70 -15.51 -18.70
CA THR A 184 5.84 -16.64 -17.78
C THR A 184 6.02 -16.14 -16.34
N PRO A 185 5.69 -16.95 -15.33
CA PRO A 185 5.97 -16.61 -13.92
C PRO A 185 7.45 -16.26 -13.67
N GLU A 186 8.37 -16.89 -14.39
CA GLU A 186 9.81 -16.62 -14.31
C GLU A 186 10.15 -15.23 -14.85
N GLU A 187 9.62 -14.83 -15.99
CA GLU A 187 9.84 -13.50 -16.57
C GLU A 187 9.27 -12.40 -15.68
N VAL A 188 8.05 -12.60 -15.15
CA VAL A 188 7.42 -11.67 -14.20
C VAL A 188 8.28 -11.54 -12.93
N TRP A 189 8.81 -12.65 -12.42
CA TRP A 189 9.73 -12.60 -11.29
C TRP A 189 11.00 -11.78 -11.58
N GLN A 190 11.60 -11.92 -12.77
CA GLN A 190 12.78 -11.13 -13.13
C GLN A 190 12.47 -9.63 -13.19
N GLU A 191 11.31 -9.24 -13.70
CA GLU A 191 10.89 -7.83 -13.76
C GLU A 191 10.64 -7.25 -12.36
N LEU A 192 9.96 -8.00 -11.49
CA LEU A 192 9.74 -7.59 -10.10
C LEU A 192 11.05 -7.46 -9.33
N ALA A 193 11.96 -8.44 -9.49
CA ALA A 193 13.26 -8.39 -8.87
C ALA A 193 14.05 -7.16 -9.34
N GLY A 194 14.04 -6.87 -10.65
CA GLY A 194 14.68 -5.69 -11.24
C GLY A 194 14.14 -4.36 -10.72
N THR A 195 12.84 -4.32 -10.38
CA THR A 195 12.16 -3.10 -9.94
C THR A 195 12.29 -2.87 -8.43
N PHE A 196 12.15 -3.91 -7.61
CA PHE A 196 11.96 -3.77 -6.15
C PHE A 196 13.13 -4.31 -5.31
N LEU A 197 14.04 -5.11 -5.88
CA LEU A 197 15.14 -5.71 -5.14
C LEU A 197 16.47 -5.04 -5.51
N ALA A 198 17.17 -4.53 -4.49
CA ALA A 198 18.56 -4.12 -4.66
C ALA A 198 19.39 -5.33 -5.11
N GLU A 199 20.15 -5.17 -6.20
CA GLU A 199 21.00 -6.21 -6.78
C GLU A 199 20.26 -7.51 -7.19
N ASN A 200 18.95 -7.45 -7.44
CA ASN A 200 18.10 -8.61 -7.78
C ASN A 200 18.15 -9.76 -6.75
N THR A 201 18.56 -9.49 -5.51
CA THR A 201 18.72 -10.53 -4.49
C THR A 201 17.43 -10.67 -3.68
N LYS A 202 16.82 -11.87 -3.74
CA LYS A 202 15.63 -12.19 -2.95
C LYS A 202 15.95 -12.12 -1.45
N PRO A 203 15.13 -11.44 -0.62
CA PRO A 203 15.31 -11.46 0.82
C PRO A 203 15.20 -12.91 1.34
N GLU A 204 16.20 -13.35 2.13
CA GLU A 204 16.21 -14.69 2.72
C GLU A 204 15.02 -14.93 3.65
N LYS A 205 14.56 -13.87 4.32
CA LYS A 205 13.36 -13.87 5.17
C LYS A 205 12.64 -12.53 5.04
N VAL A 206 11.35 -12.60 4.72
CA VAL A 206 10.42 -11.47 4.82
C VAL A 206 9.58 -11.71 6.06
N ASP A 207 9.60 -10.76 6.99
CA ASP A 207 8.70 -10.76 8.13
C ASP A 207 7.45 -9.94 7.74
N PRO A 208 6.25 -10.54 7.68
CA PRO A 208 5.01 -9.83 7.34
C PRO A 208 4.66 -8.70 8.32
N ASP A 209 5.18 -8.76 9.54
CA ASP A 209 4.88 -7.79 10.60
C ASP A 209 5.96 -6.70 10.70
N ASP A 210 7.07 -6.84 9.98
CA ASP A 210 8.16 -5.85 9.95
C ASP A 210 7.94 -4.80 8.86
N LEU A 211 6.97 -3.91 9.13
CA LEU A 211 6.70 -2.77 8.27
C LEU A 211 7.89 -1.80 8.17
N VAL A 212 8.77 -1.76 9.17
CA VAL A 212 9.90 -0.82 9.19
C VAL A 212 10.91 -1.22 8.13
N THR A 213 11.36 -2.48 8.15
CA THR A 213 12.24 -3.02 7.10
C THR A 213 11.57 -2.94 5.73
N ALA A 214 10.25 -3.16 5.66
CA ALA A 214 9.52 -3.07 4.41
C ALA A 214 9.50 -1.64 3.84
N MET A 215 9.36 -0.63 4.70
CA MET A 215 9.43 0.78 4.33
C MET A 215 10.82 1.18 3.84
N GLU A 216 11.89 0.66 4.46
CA GLU A 216 13.27 0.95 4.02
C GLU A 216 13.58 0.41 2.62
N ARG A 217 12.82 -0.59 2.17
CA ARG A 217 12.92 -1.18 0.82
C ARG A 217 12.03 -0.50 -0.22
N SER A 218 11.05 0.31 0.20
CA SER A 218 10.08 0.99 -0.66
C SER A 218 10.61 2.32 -1.18
#